data_AF-A0A196SJT4-F1
#
_entry.id   AF-A0A196SJT4-F1
#
_cell.length_a   1.000
_cell.length_b   1.000
_cell.length_c   1.000
_cell.angle_alpha   90.00
_cell.angle_beta   90.00
_cell.angle_gamma   90.00
#
_symmetry.space_group_name_H-M   'P 1'
#
loop_
_entity.id
_entity.type
_entity.pdbx_description
1 polymer ?
#
loop_
_entity_poly.entity_id
_entity_poly.type
_entity_poly.pdbx_seq_one_letter_code
_entity_poly.pdbx_strand_id
1 'polypeptide(L)'
;MESDSQQSEKAFSIPASIDTHNAILVNEEENPDVVRIKNTMASMGITSYEDNVIPMLLEFCDEYKRRLVAESKTYAEVCGQRQIGIPHVIEASTSLNRRYFSSVRKYPNEAQKVNTAHLKKDGEGVVLPHQSNLMSGTEYTLPATDH
;
A
#
# COMPACT_ATOMS: atom_id res chain seq x y z
N MET A 1 37.80 29.00 62.41
CA MET A 1 36.69 29.67 63.13
C MET A 1 35.89 30.33 62.04
N GLU A 2 34.93 29.61 61.44
CA GLU A 2 33.52 29.57 61.91
C GLU A 2 32.97 31.01 61.90
N SER A 3 31.95 31.37 61.14
CA SER A 3 30.66 30.70 61.06
C SER A 3 29.82 31.15 59.84
N ASP A 4 29.03 30.21 59.35
CA ASP A 4 27.60 30.32 58.98
C ASP A 4 27.09 31.51 58.17
N SER A 5 26.65 31.20 56.93
CA SER A 5 25.62 31.96 56.24
C SER A 5 24.59 30.98 55.65
N GLN A 6 23.62 30.71 56.53
CA GLN A 6 22.28 30.18 56.34
C GLN A 6 21.82 29.97 54.87
N GLN A 7 21.68 28.69 54.50
CA GLN A 7 20.85 28.25 53.38
C GLN A 7 19.38 28.48 53.74
N SER A 8 18.76 29.46 53.08
CA SER A 8 17.31 29.68 53.09
C SER A 8 16.65 28.64 52.18
N GLU A 9 15.89 27.73 52.77
CA GLU A 9 14.99 26.81 52.08
C GLU A 9 13.90 27.60 51.37
N LYS A 10 13.99 27.71 50.03
CA LYS A 10 12.84 28.11 49.21
C LYS A 10 11.98 26.88 48.99
N ALA A 11 10.93 26.76 49.79
CA ALA A 11 9.83 25.84 49.55
C ALA A 11 9.32 26.01 48.11
N PHE A 12 9.41 24.94 47.33
CA PHE A 12 8.87 24.86 45.98
C PHE A 12 7.34 24.80 46.09
N SER A 13 6.66 25.95 46.01
CA SER A 13 5.20 25.97 45.94
C SER A 13 4.77 25.38 44.60
N ILE A 14 4.20 24.16 44.63
CA ILE A 14 3.51 23.59 43.48
C ILE A 14 2.33 24.54 43.17
N PRO A 15 2.22 25.15 41.98
CA PRO A 15 1.05 25.93 41.65
C PRO A 15 -0.15 24.99 41.62
N ALA A 16 -1.04 25.17 42.60
CA ALA A 16 -2.37 24.58 42.59
C ALA A 16 -3.14 25.15 41.40
N SER A 17 -3.85 24.28 40.68
CA SER A 17 -4.71 24.56 39.53
C SER A 17 -3.99 24.77 38.20
N ILE A 18 -3.76 23.66 37.47
CA ILE A 18 -3.76 23.72 36.01
C ILE A 18 -5.20 24.00 35.60
N ASP A 19 -5.47 25.21 35.16
CA ASP A 19 -6.78 25.63 34.65
C ASP A 19 -7.05 24.91 33.32
N THR A 20 -7.85 23.85 33.37
CA THR A 20 -8.15 22.98 32.20
C THR A 20 -8.94 23.71 31.12
N HIS A 21 -9.41 24.94 31.38
CA HIS A 21 -10.12 25.77 30.43
C HIS A 21 -9.23 26.42 29.36
N ASN A 22 -7.91 26.42 29.55
CA ASN A 22 -6.93 26.89 28.57
C ASN A 22 -6.03 25.76 28.04
N ALA A 23 -6.53 24.52 28.02
CA ALA A 23 -5.99 23.52 27.12
C ALA A 23 -6.26 24.01 25.68
N ILE A 24 -5.31 24.76 25.12
CA ILE A 24 -5.23 24.97 23.69
C ILE A 24 -4.98 23.58 23.13
N LEU A 25 -6.06 22.89 22.76
CA LEU A 25 -6.03 21.79 21.82
C LEU A 25 -5.41 22.39 20.56
N VAL A 26 -4.09 22.27 20.45
CA VAL A 26 -3.41 22.43 19.18
C VAL A 26 -3.99 21.31 18.33
N ASN A 27 -5.01 21.64 17.55
CA ASN A 27 -5.45 20.79 16.47
C ASN A 27 -4.22 20.62 15.60
N GLU A 28 -3.53 19.49 15.73
CA GLU A 28 -2.54 19.06 14.75
C GLU A 28 -3.26 19.15 13.41
N GLU A 29 -2.85 20.10 12.60
CA GLU A 29 -3.47 20.38 11.31
C GLU A 29 -3.33 19.10 10.48
N GLU A 30 -4.44 18.38 10.32
CA GLU A 30 -4.45 17.10 9.66
C GLU A 30 -3.89 17.27 8.25
N ASN A 31 -2.89 16.46 7.89
CA ASN A 31 -2.19 16.60 6.62
C ASN A 31 -3.21 16.68 5.46
N PRO A 32 -3.12 17.72 4.59
CA PRO A 32 -4.11 17.93 3.52
C PRO A 32 -4.21 16.74 2.55
N ASP A 33 -3.14 15.97 2.40
CA ASP A 33 -3.13 14.76 1.57
C ASP A 33 -3.94 13.63 2.21
N VAL A 34 -3.91 13.49 3.54
CA VAL A 34 -4.73 12.55 4.29
C VAL A 34 -6.21 12.90 4.14
N VAL A 35 -6.56 14.18 4.34
CA VAL A 35 -7.94 14.67 4.18
C VAL A 35 -8.45 14.40 2.75
N ARG A 36 -7.61 14.64 1.74
CA ARG A 36 -7.96 14.36 0.34
C ARG A 36 -8.24 12.87 0.10
N ILE A 37 -7.40 11.97 0.63
CA ILE A 37 -7.62 10.53 0.50
C ILE A 37 -8.91 10.12 1.21
N LYS A 38 -9.14 10.60 2.44
CA LYS A 38 -10.38 10.35 3.19
C LYS A 38 -11.62 10.75 2.39
N ASN A 39 -11.61 11.95 1.82
CA ASN A 39 -12.71 12.45 0.98
C ASN A 39 -12.91 11.60 -0.29
N THR A 40 -11.82 11.10 -0.87
CA THR A 40 -11.86 10.24 -2.06
C THR A 40 -12.40 8.84 -1.73
N MET A 41 -12.04 8.29 -0.57
CA MET A 41 -12.60 7.03 -0.09
C MET A 41 -14.09 7.17 0.26
N ALA A 42 -14.47 8.27 0.90
CA ALA A 42 -15.87 8.58 1.20
C ALA A 42 -16.71 8.74 -0.08
N SER A 43 -16.18 9.40 -1.12
CA SER A 43 -16.90 9.53 -2.40
C SER A 43 -17.06 8.21 -3.16
N MET A 44 -16.17 7.24 -2.92
CA MET A 44 -16.30 5.87 -3.41
C MET A 44 -17.22 4.99 -2.54
N GLY A 45 -17.82 5.54 -1.48
CA GLY A 45 -18.68 4.80 -0.55
C GLY A 45 -17.92 3.88 0.40
N ILE A 46 -16.61 4.03 0.53
CA ILE A 46 -15.78 3.26 1.46
C ILE A 46 -15.86 3.94 2.83
N THR A 47 -16.64 3.36 3.73
CA THR A 47 -16.94 3.92 5.05
C THR A 47 -16.06 3.37 6.17
N SER A 48 -15.35 2.27 5.93
CA SER A 48 -14.47 1.61 6.90
C SER A 48 -13.18 1.12 6.25
N TYR A 49 -12.05 1.40 6.88
CA TYR A 49 -10.72 0.96 6.50
C TYR A 49 -9.82 0.92 7.74
N GLU A 50 -8.74 0.15 7.69
CA GLU A 50 -7.73 0.13 8.76
C GLU A 50 -6.89 1.40 8.76
N ASP A 51 -6.38 1.81 9.92
CA ASP A 51 -5.62 3.05 10.10
C ASP A 51 -4.39 3.13 9.19
N ASN A 52 -3.79 1.99 8.86
CA ASN A 52 -2.60 1.89 8.02
C ASN A 52 -2.86 2.06 6.51
N VAL A 53 -4.12 2.04 6.07
CA VAL A 53 -4.46 2.14 4.64
C VAL A 53 -4.05 3.49 4.07
N ILE A 54 -4.34 4.60 4.76
CA ILE A 54 -4.02 5.93 4.23
C ILE A 54 -2.50 6.18 4.17
N PRO A 55 -1.71 5.88 5.23
CA PRO A 55 -0.25 5.96 5.14
C PRO A 55 0.34 5.14 3.99
N MET A 56 -0.15 3.91 3.80
CA MET A 56 0.33 3.03 2.72
C MET A 56 0.00 3.60 1.34
N LEU A 57 -1.20 4.18 1.17
CA LEU A 57 -1.58 4.84 -0.08
C LEU A 57 -0.74 6.09 -0.36
N LEU A 58 -0.40 6.87 0.65
CA LEU A 58 0.48 8.03 0.51
C LEU A 58 1.89 7.61 0.09
N GLU A 59 2.46 6.62 0.77
CA GLU A 59 3.78 6.06 0.43
C GLU A 59 3.80 5.55 -1.01
N PHE A 60 2.76 4.82 -1.42
CA PHE A 60 2.59 4.37 -2.79
C PHE A 60 2.54 5.53 -3.79
N CYS A 61 1.74 6.57 -3.52
CA CYS A 61 1.65 7.74 -4.38
C CYS A 61 3.01 8.43 -4.55
N ASP A 62 3.79 8.55 -3.48
CA ASP A 62 5.08 9.22 -3.53
C ASP A 62 6.16 8.38 -4.21
N GLU A 63 6.18 7.06 -3.97
CA GLU A 63 7.03 6.13 -4.73
C GLU A 63 6.68 6.17 -6.23
N TYR A 64 5.39 6.18 -6.57
CA TYR A 64 4.95 6.26 -7.97
C TYR A 64 5.39 7.57 -8.62
N LYS A 65 5.20 8.72 -7.96
CA LYS A 65 5.67 10.03 -8.46
C LYS A 65 7.18 10.02 -8.67
N ARG A 66 7.96 9.47 -7.73
CA ARG A 66 9.43 9.37 -7.85
C ARG A 66 9.82 8.58 -9.10
N ARG A 67 9.19 7.43 -9.35
CA ARG A 67 9.43 6.61 -10.55
C ARG A 67 9.01 7.33 -11.83
N LEU A 68 7.85 7.97 -11.82
CA LEU A 68 7.34 8.71 -12.97
C LEU A 68 8.32 9.82 -13.38
N VAL A 69 8.80 10.60 -12.42
CA VAL A 69 9.78 11.68 -12.68
C VAL A 69 11.11 11.10 -13.16
N ALA A 70 11.57 9.98 -12.60
CA ALA A 70 12.80 9.32 -13.05
C ALA A 70 12.72 8.86 -14.51
N GLU A 71 11.65 8.17 -14.89
CA GLU A 71 11.47 7.68 -16.26
C GLU A 71 11.21 8.85 -17.25
N SER A 72 10.51 9.89 -16.81
CA SER A 72 10.33 11.12 -17.60
C SER A 72 11.65 11.85 -17.88
N LYS A 73 12.59 11.85 -16.92
CA LYS A 73 13.94 12.39 -17.12
C LYS A 73 14.69 11.60 -18.18
N THR A 74 14.65 10.27 -18.09
CA THR A 74 15.28 9.40 -19.09
C THR A 74 14.73 9.67 -20.49
N TYR A 75 13.41 9.83 -20.65
CA TYR A 75 12.82 10.17 -21.95
C TYR A 75 13.22 11.55 -22.45
N ALA A 76 13.29 12.56 -21.57
CA ALA A 76 13.81 13.87 -21.95
C ALA A 76 15.28 13.80 -22.42
N GLU A 77 16.12 13.03 -21.71
CA GLU A 77 17.53 12.81 -22.05
C GLU A 77 17.71 12.11 -23.40
N VAL A 78 16.90 11.07 -23.68
CA VAL A 78 16.91 10.36 -24.97
C VAL A 78 16.53 11.29 -26.13
N CYS A 79 15.62 12.23 -25.90
CA CYS A 79 15.25 13.25 -26.88
C CYS A 79 16.23 14.44 -26.93
N GLY A 80 17.30 14.44 -26.14
CA GLY A 80 18.27 15.54 -26.06
C GLY A 80 17.71 16.83 -25.44
N GLN A 81 16.60 16.74 -24.70
CA GLN A 81 15.96 17.89 -24.06
C GLN A 81 16.43 18.06 -22.61
N ARG A 82 16.76 19.31 -22.25
CA ARG A 82 17.20 19.66 -20.89
C ARG A 82 16.04 19.76 -19.88
N GLN A 83 14.81 19.87 -20.36
CA GLN A 83 13.62 20.05 -19.53
C GLN A 83 12.62 18.92 -19.76
N ILE A 84 11.95 18.52 -18.68
CA ILE A 84 10.88 17.53 -18.74
C ILE A 84 9.62 18.22 -19.26
N GLY A 85 9.33 18.02 -20.54
CA GLY A 85 8.04 18.39 -21.13
C GLY A 85 6.91 17.42 -20.79
N ILE A 86 5.68 17.87 -21.00
CA ILE A 86 4.44 17.08 -20.87
C ILE A 86 4.52 15.76 -21.68
N PRO A 87 5.03 15.73 -22.94
CA PRO A 87 5.11 14.49 -23.70
C PRO A 87 5.90 13.38 -23.00
N HIS A 88 7.00 13.73 -22.33
CA HIS A 88 7.82 12.76 -21.60
C HIS A 88 7.08 12.16 -20.40
N VAL A 89 6.27 12.97 -19.71
CA VAL A 89 5.46 12.51 -18.59
C VAL A 89 4.34 11.58 -19.06
N ILE A 90 3.72 11.87 -20.20
CA ILE A 90 2.69 11.01 -20.80
C ILE A 90 3.29 9.65 -21.18
N GLU A 91 4.45 9.65 -21.82
CA GLU A 91 5.13 8.40 -22.21
C GLU A 91 5.55 7.59 -20.98
N ALA A 92 6.10 8.26 -19.95
CA ALA A 92 6.49 7.62 -18.69
C ALA A 92 5.28 7.02 -17.96
N SER A 93 4.17 7.75 -17.89
CA SER A 93 2.93 7.25 -17.32
C SER A 93 2.42 6.02 -18.07
N THR A 94 2.46 6.05 -19.41
CA THR A 94 2.04 4.92 -20.25
C THR A 94 2.92 3.69 -20.05
N SER A 95 4.24 3.87 -19.99
CA SER A 95 5.22 2.80 -19.70
C SER A 95 4.96 2.14 -18.34
N LEU A 96 4.83 2.94 -17.28
CA LEU A 96 4.57 2.45 -15.92
C LEU A 96 3.21 1.76 -15.82
N ASN A 97 2.17 2.34 -16.40
CA ASN A 97 0.83 1.75 -16.41
C ASN A 97 0.81 0.39 -17.09
N ARG A 98 1.52 0.23 -18.21
CA ARG A 98 1.61 -1.06 -18.91
C ARG A 98 2.34 -2.14 -18.10
N ARG A 99 3.34 -1.76 -17.31
CA ARG A 99 4.15 -2.70 -16.51
C ARG A 99 3.44 -3.14 -15.23
N TYR A 100 2.85 -2.19 -14.51
CA TYR A 100 2.41 -2.39 -13.13
C TYR A 100 0.89 -2.40 -12.93
N PHE A 101 0.11 -1.87 -13.86
CA PHE A 101 -1.35 -1.77 -13.71
C PHE A 101 -2.09 -2.72 -14.66
N SER A 102 -3.21 -3.25 -14.17
CA SER A 102 -4.07 -4.19 -14.88
C SER A 102 -4.90 -3.55 -16.01
N SER A 103 -4.95 -2.22 -16.10
CA SER A 103 -5.76 -1.48 -17.09
C SER A 103 -5.49 -1.88 -18.55
N VAL A 104 -4.27 -2.30 -18.89
CA VAL A 104 -3.91 -2.78 -20.25
C VAL A 104 -4.14 -4.29 -20.40
N ARG A 105 -4.29 -5.02 -19.29
CA ARG A 105 -4.63 -6.45 -19.31
C ARG A 105 -6.14 -6.56 -19.39
N LYS A 106 -6.68 -6.66 -20.61
CA LYS A 106 -8.03 -7.20 -20.81
C LYS A 106 -8.15 -8.45 -19.94
N TYR A 107 -9.14 -8.50 -19.06
CA TYR A 107 -9.39 -9.71 -18.29
C TYR A 107 -9.47 -10.86 -19.30
N PRO A 108 -8.72 -11.97 -19.10
CA PRO A 108 -8.60 -13.04 -20.09
C PRO A 108 -9.94 -13.71 -20.43
N ASN A 109 -11.04 -13.31 -19.78
CA ASN A 109 -12.38 -13.82 -19.99
C ASN A 109 -13.21 -12.99 -20.99
N GLU A 110 -12.74 -11.82 -21.46
CA GLU A 110 -13.47 -11.04 -22.47
C GLU A 110 -13.24 -11.49 -23.92
N ALA A 111 -12.29 -12.41 -24.15
CA ALA A 111 -12.15 -13.13 -25.42
C ALA A 111 -12.65 -14.57 -25.27
N GLN A 112 -13.98 -14.70 -25.25
CA GLN A 112 -14.77 -15.82 -25.74
C GLN A 112 -13.97 -17.03 -26.29
N LYS A 113 -13.78 -18.06 -25.46
CA LYS A 113 -14.10 -19.44 -25.86
C LYS A 113 -14.75 -20.15 -24.69
N VAL A 114 -16.05 -20.33 -24.85
CA VAL A 114 -16.84 -21.39 -24.25
C VAL A 114 -16.18 -22.71 -24.67
N ASN A 115 -15.10 -23.10 -24.03
CA ASN A 115 -14.83 -24.51 -23.83
C ASN A 115 -15.70 -24.89 -22.64
N THR A 116 -16.98 -25.16 -22.92
CA THR A 116 -17.71 -26.13 -22.11
C THR A 116 -16.94 -27.43 -22.25
N ALA A 117 -15.91 -27.58 -21.41
CA ALA A 117 -15.36 -28.87 -21.09
C ALA A 117 -16.52 -29.63 -20.47
N HIS A 118 -17.30 -30.30 -21.31
CA HIS A 118 -18.25 -31.28 -20.85
C HIS A 118 -17.39 -32.30 -20.11
N LEU A 119 -17.48 -32.30 -18.78
CA LEU A 119 -16.94 -33.36 -17.96
C LEU A 119 -17.40 -34.67 -18.61
N LYS A 120 -16.46 -35.47 -19.11
CA LYS A 120 -16.80 -36.79 -19.63
C LYS A 120 -17.48 -37.51 -18.47
N LYS A 121 -18.77 -37.78 -18.64
CA LYS A 121 -19.54 -38.58 -17.71
C LYS A 121 -19.48 -40.00 -18.22
N ASP A 122 -18.98 -40.89 -17.38
CA ASP A 122 -19.27 -42.30 -17.51
C ASP A 122 -20.66 -42.51 -16.89
N GLY A 123 -21.37 -43.58 -17.23
CA GLY A 123 -22.79 -43.79 -16.89
C GLY A 123 -23.20 -43.58 -15.42
N GLU A 124 -22.24 -43.43 -14.50
CA GLU A 124 -22.44 -43.24 -13.07
C GLU A 124 -21.56 -42.13 -12.43
N GLY A 125 -20.77 -41.34 -13.18
CA GLY A 125 -19.81 -40.41 -12.54
C GLY A 125 -19.06 -39.43 -13.44
N VAL A 126 -18.01 -38.79 -12.90
CA VAL A 126 -17.12 -37.84 -13.59
C VAL A 126 -15.74 -38.46 -13.77
N VAL A 127 -15.21 -38.44 -14.99
CA VAL A 127 -13.86 -38.92 -15.27
C VAL A 127 -12.82 -37.93 -14.71
N LEU A 128 -12.02 -38.39 -13.77
CA LEU A 128 -10.87 -37.65 -13.25
C LEU A 128 -9.63 -37.81 -14.16
N PRO A 129 -8.66 -36.87 -14.13
CA PRO A 129 -7.36 -37.03 -14.77
C PRO A 129 -6.64 -38.30 -14.28
N HIS A 130 -5.66 -38.77 -15.07
CA HIS A 130 -4.83 -39.93 -14.72
C HIS A 130 -4.24 -39.81 -13.31
N GLN A 131 -4.14 -40.92 -12.56
CA GLN A 131 -3.73 -40.94 -11.15
C GLN A 131 -2.40 -40.23 -10.85
N SER A 132 -1.46 -40.27 -11.80
CA SER A 132 -0.18 -39.56 -11.71
C SER A 132 -0.32 -38.03 -11.64
N ASN A 133 -1.44 -37.48 -12.12
CA ASN A 133 -1.74 -36.05 -12.15
C ASN A 133 -2.80 -35.67 -11.11
N LEU A 134 -3.29 -36.63 -10.33
CA LEU A 134 -4.18 -36.38 -9.21
C LEU A 134 -3.32 -36.00 -8.00
N MET A 135 -3.53 -34.81 -7.45
CA MET A 135 -2.98 -34.47 -6.13
C MET A 135 -3.74 -35.29 -5.09
N SER A 136 -3.15 -36.38 -4.61
CA SER A 136 -3.73 -37.16 -3.52
C SER A 136 -3.60 -36.35 -2.23
N GLY A 137 -4.66 -36.31 -1.42
CA GLY A 137 -4.64 -35.74 -0.06
C GLY A 137 -3.83 -36.58 0.94
N THR A 138 -2.92 -37.42 0.46
CA THR A 138 -2.02 -38.20 1.29
C THR A 138 -0.92 -37.28 1.80
N GLU A 139 -0.68 -37.31 3.11
CA GLU A 139 0.41 -36.57 3.73
C GLU A 139 1.75 -36.95 3.09
N TYR A 140 2.60 -35.95 2.91
CA TYR A 140 3.93 -36.13 2.32
C TYR A 140 4.82 -36.87 3.33
N THR A 141 5.08 -38.16 3.09
CA THR A 141 6.05 -38.93 3.87
C THR A 141 7.45 -38.74 3.30
N LEU A 142 8.36 -38.17 4.09
CA LEU A 142 9.77 -38.14 3.76
C LEU A 142 10.33 -39.58 3.82
N PRO A 143 11.15 -40.02 2.84
CA PRO A 143 11.81 -41.29 2.94
C PRO A 143 12.74 -41.28 4.15
N ALA A 144 12.64 -42.32 4.99
CA ALA A 144 13.54 -42.49 6.12
C ALA A 144 14.98 -42.54 5.59
N THR A 145 15.78 -41.55 5.93
CA THR A 145 17.21 -41.58 5.69
C THR A 145 17.82 -42.47 6.76
N ASP A 146 18.26 -43.66 6.36
CA ASP A 146 19.08 -44.53 7.21
C ASP A 146 20.37 -43.78 7.58
N HIS A 147 20.56 -43.56 8.88
CA HIS A 147 21.80 -43.04 9.48
C HIS A 147 22.75 -44.19 9.82
#